data_AF-A0A453F4Y9-F1
#
_entry.id   AF-A0A453F4Y9-F1
#
_cell.length_a   1.000
_cell.length_b   1.000
_cell.length_c   1.000
_cell.angle_alpha   90.00
_cell.angle_beta   90.00
_cell.angle_gamma   90.00
#
_symmetry.space_group_name_H-M   'P 1'
#
loop_
_entity.id
_entity.type
_entity.pdbx_description
1 polymer ?
#
loop_
_entity_poly.entity_id
_entity_poly.type
_entity_poly.pdbx_seq_one_letter_code
_entity_poly.pdbx_strand_id
1 'polypeptide(L)'
;MRPSVMRSAAQLLRRRNYSSASGQQARKVAILGAAGGIGQPLSLLMKLNPLVSSLSLYDIAATPGVAADVSHINSPALVKGFMADDQLAEALDGADLVIIPAGVPRKPGMTRDDLFNINAGIVKNLCTAIAKYCPNALVNMISNPVNSTVPIAAEVFKKAGTYDEKRLFGVTTLDVVRARTFYAGKANVDVNTVDVPVVGGHAGITILPLFSQDFHGEIMPSKEIKFLWSDNVHLLE
;
A
#
# COMPACT_ATOMS: atom_id res chain seq x y z
N MET A 1 -6.87 -68.62 -36.49
CA MET A 1 -6.11 -67.38 -36.78
C MET A 1 -6.36 -66.37 -35.66
N ARG A 2 -5.26 -65.95 -35.02
CA ARG A 2 -5.05 -64.76 -34.16
C ARG A 2 -5.96 -64.49 -32.93
N PRO A 3 -5.38 -63.87 -31.87
CA PRO A 3 -5.88 -63.92 -30.50
C PRO A 3 -6.31 -62.54 -29.96
N SER A 4 -6.50 -62.47 -28.63
CA SER A 4 -6.69 -61.28 -27.77
C SER A 4 -8.15 -60.83 -27.65
N VAL A 5 -8.69 -60.61 -26.45
CA VAL A 5 -8.19 -59.66 -25.47
C VAL A 5 -8.46 -60.15 -24.04
N MET A 6 -7.42 -60.54 -23.30
CA MET A 6 -7.39 -60.28 -21.87
C MET A 6 -6.98 -58.82 -21.69
N ARG A 7 -7.87 -57.98 -21.14
CA ARG A 7 -7.46 -56.73 -20.52
C ARG A 7 -8.05 -56.68 -19.12
N SER A 8 -7.12 -56.85 -18.18
CA SER A 8 -7.25 -56.73 -16.74
C SER A 8 -8.03 -55.49 -16.32
N ALA A 9 -8.92 -55.66 -15.35
CA ALA A 9 -9.73 -54.64 -14.68
C ALA A 9 -8.91 -53.67 -13.79
N ALA A 10 -7.68 -53.31 -14.20
CA ALA A 10 -6.75 -52.53 -13.40
C ALA A 10 -6.59 -51.06 -13.85
N GLN A 11 -7.41 -50.56 -14.77
CA GLN A 11 -7.26 -49.20 -15.34
C GLN A 11 -8.32 -48.16 -14.93
N LEU A 12 -9.16 -48.44 -13.93
CA LEU A 12 -10.23 -47.51 -13.50
C LEU A 12 -9.94 -46.70 -12.22
N LEU A 13 -8.70 -46.69 -11.73
CA LEU A 13 -8.27 -45.68 -10.75
C LEU A 13 -7.67 -44.48 -11.48
N ARG A 14 -8.53 -43.67 -12.10
CA ARG A 14 -8.21 -42.28 -12.42
C ARG A 14 -7.91 -41.59 -11.09
N ARG A 15 -6.63 -41.47 -10.74
CA ARG A 15 -6.15 -40.47 -9.78
C ARG A 15 -6.72 -39.14 -10.22
N ARG A 16 -7.75 -38.65 -9.54
CA ARG A 16 -8.08 -37.23 -9.52
C ARG A 16 -6.90 -36.56 -8.84
N ASN A 17 -5.89 -36.20 -9.63
CA ASN A 17 -4.99 -35.14 -9.24
C ASN A 17 -5.88 -33.91 -9.13
N TYR A 18 -6.22 -33.54 -7.90
CA TYR A 18 -6.57 -32.16 -7.63
C TYR A 18 -5.35 -31.36 -8.04
N SER A 19 -5.43 -30.74 -9.22
CA SER A 19 -4.52 -29.67 -9.58
C SER A 19 -4.67 -28.65 -8.45
N SER A 20 -3.70 -28.59 -7.54
CA SER A 20 -3.53 -27.40 -6.71
C SER A 20 -3.55 -26.25 -7.69
N ALA A 21 -4.54 -25.36 -7.55
CA ALA A 21 -4.59 -24.13 -8.31
C ALA A 21 -3.16 -23.58 -8.40
N SER A 22 -2.71 -23.31 -9.63
CA SER A 22 -1.41 -22.73 -9.94
C SER A 22 -0.91 -21.87 -8.79
N GLY A 23 0.22 -22.25 -8.19
CA GLY A 23 0.74 -21.68 -6.94
C GLY A 23 0.83 -20.16 -6.98
N GLN A 24 -0.28 -19.51 -6.62
CA GLN A 24 -0.31 -18.08 -6.41
C GLN A 24 0.50 -17.87 -5.16
N GLN A 25 1.72 -17.37 -5.35
CA GLN A 25 2.68 -17.17 -4.28
C GLN A 25 1.97 -16.45 -3.14
N ALA A 26 1.88 -17.11 -1.99
CA ALA A 26 1.22 -16.56 -0.82
C ALA A 26 1.91 -15.23 -0.48
N ARG A 27 1.16 -14.12 -0.51
CA ARG A 27 1.67 -12.80 -0.16
C ARG A 27 1.13 -12.40 1.20
N LYS A 28 2.04 -12.17 2.14
CA LYS A 28 1.74 -11.58 3.44
C LYS A 28 1.91 -10.06 3.36
N VAL A 29 0.85 -9.33 3.69
CA VAL A 29 0.84 -7.87 3.81
C VAL A 29 0.71 -7.49 5.28
N ALA A 30 1.53 -6.58 5.76
CA ALA A 30 1.40 -5.96 7.07
C ALA A 30 1.00 -4.48 6.93
N ILE A 31 -0.02 -4.04 7.67
CA ILE A 31 -0.43 -2.64 7.75
C ILE A 31 -0.10 -2.12 9.15
N LEU A 32 0.82 -1.15 9.24
CA LEU A 32 1.23 -0.52 10.49
C LEU A 32 0.50 0.82 10.66
N GLY A 33 -0.39 0.91 11.65
CA GLY A 33 -1.37 2.00 11.77
C GLY A 33 -2.76 1.60 11.28
N ALA A 34 -3.11 0.32 11.43
CA ALA A 34 -4.33 -0.27 10.87
C ALA A 34 -5.63 0.21 11.54
N ALA A 35 -5.57 0.72 12.77
CA ALA A 35 -6.74 1.26 13.47
C ALA A 35 -7.00 2.75 13.17
N GLY A 36 -6.07 3.42 12.50
CA GLY A 36 -6.21 4.82 12.07
C GLY A 36 -7.23 5.02 10.94
N GLY A 37 -7.55 6.29 10.66
CA GLY A 37 -8.55 6.67 9.64
C GLY A 37 -8.22 6.23 8.21
N ILE A 38 -6.93 6.10 7.87
CA ILE A 38 -6.49 5.51 6.60
C ILE A 38 -6.38 3.98 6.73
N GLY A 39 -5.89 3.50 7.88
CA GLY A 39 -5.62 2.09 8.13
C GLY A 39 -6.85 1.19 8.00
N GLN A 40 -8.00 1.61 8.54
CA GLN A 40 -9.23 0.82 8.49
C GLN A 40 -9.75 0.57 7.06
N PRO A 41 -10.04 1.61 6.25
CA PRO A 41 -10.49 1.40 4.87
C PRO A 41 -9.40 0.74 4.00
N LEU A 42 -8.11 1.01 4.24
CA LEU A 42 -7.04 0.31 3.55
C LEU A 42 -7.04 -1.19 3.87
N SER A 43 -7.26 -1.56 5.13
CA SER A 43 -7.35 -2.96 5.57
C SER A 43 -8.51 -3.69 4.89
N LEU A 44 -9.66 -3.02 4.78
CA LEU A 44 -10.81 -3.52 4.03
C LEU A 44 -10.46 -3.79 2.55
N LEU A 45 -9.85 -2.82 1.86
CA LEU A 45 -9.44 -2.98 0.46
C LEU A 45 -8.41 -4.10 0.28
N MET A 46 -7.44 -4.22 1.19
CA MET A 46 -6.43 -5.28 1.15
C MET A 46 -7.02 -6.67 1.41
N LYS A 47 -8.02 -6.79 2.30
CA LYS A 47 -8.76 -8.04 2.53
C LYS A 47 -9.53 -8.50 1.28
N LEU A 48 -10.03 -7.57 0.48
CA LEU A 48 -10.75 -7.87 -0.77
C LEU A 48 -9.81 -8.19 -1.95
N ASN A 49 -8.50 -7.95 -1.80
CA ASN A 49 -7.53 -8.16 -2.87
C ASN A 49 -7.19 -9.66 -3.03
N PRO A 50 -7.46 -10.30 -4.19
CA PRO A 50 -7.19 -11.73 -4.39
C PRO A 50 -5.69 -12.09 -4.41
N LEU A 51 -4.81 -11.09 -4.50
CA LEU A 51 -3.36 -11.28 -4.44
C LEU A 51 -2.82 -11.38 -3.01
N VAL A 52 -3.65 -11.10 -2.00
CA VAL A 52 -3.28 -11.13 -0.58
C VAL A 52 -3.75 -12.44 0.02
N SER A 53 -2.85 -13.22 0.61
CA SER A 53 -3.20 -14.46 1.30
C SER A 53 -3.21 -14.30 2.82
N SER A 54 -2.39 -13.39 3.35
CA SER A 54 -2.32 -13.08 4.79
C SER A 54 -2.23 -11.57 4.99
N LEU A 55 -3.02 -11.06 5.93
CA LEU A 55 -3.09 -9.65 6.30
C LEU A 55 -2.85 -9.49 7.80
N SER A 56 -1.68 -8.95 8.15
CA SER A 56 -1.34 -8.54 9.51
C SER A 56 -1.77 -7.09 9.72
N LEU A 57 -2.64 -6.85 10.69
CA LEU A 57 -3.04 -5.50 11.09
C LEU A 57 -2.34 -5.16 12.39
N TYR A 58 -1.54 -4.09 12.40
CA TYR A 58 -0.84 -3.62 13.59
C TYR A 58 -1.25 -2.19 13.93
N ASP A 59 -1.42 -1.91 15.22
CA ASP A 59 -1.55 -0.56 15.76
C ASP A 59 -1.17 -0.57 17.25
N ILE A 60 -0.98 0.61 17.84
CA ILE A 60 -0.73 0.75 19.28
C ILE A 60 -1.99 0.45 20.12
N ALA A 61 -3.17 0.58 19.52
CA ALA A 61 -4.46 0.38 20.19
C ALA A 61 -5.56 -0.05 19.20
N ALA A 62 -6.63 -0.65 19.73
CA ALA A 62 -7.88 -0.98 19.03
C ALA A 62 -7.78 -1.96 17.83
N THR A 63 -6.60 -2.48 17.50
CA THR A 63 -6.38 -3.40 16.39
C THR A 63 -7.18 -4.71 16.45
N PRO A 64 -7.37 -5.37 17.62
CA PRO A 64 -8.13 -6.62 17.68
C PRO A 64 -9.58 -6.48 17.19
N GLY A 65 -10.23 -5.35 17.47
CA GLY A 65 -11.59 -5.06 16.99
C GLY A 65 -11.64 -4.88 15.48
N VAL A 66 -10.70 -4.12 14.92
CA VAL A 66 -10.57 -3.92 13.46
C VAL A 66 -10.30 -5.25 12.75
N ALA A 67 -9.40 -6.07 13.30
CA ALA A 67 -9.08 -7.37 12.72
C ALA A 67 -10.28 -8.33 12.76
N ALA A 68 -11.04 -8.36 13.86
CA ALA A 68 -12.25 -9.16 13.95
C ALA A 68 -13.27 -8.75 12.87
N ASP A 69 -13.54 -7.46 12.72
CA ASP A 69 -14.47 -6.93 11.71
C ASP A 69 -14.03 -7.31 10.28
N VAL A 70 -12.78 -7.01 9.92
CA VAL A 70 -12.23 -7.32 8.60
C VAL A 70 -12.15 -8.84 8.35
N SER A 71 -11.94 -9.66 9.38
CA SER A 71 -11.84 -11.13 9.24
C SER A 71 -13.16 -11.80 8.82
N HIS A 72 -14.31 -11.19 9.13
CA HIS A 72 -15.62 -11.74 8.78
C HIS A 72 -15.96 -11.63 7.29
N ILE A 73 -15.18 -10.86 6.52
CA ILE A 73 -15.33 -10.76 5.08
C ILE A 73 -14.99 -12.11 4.45
N ASN A 74 -15.91 -12.61 3.62
CA ASN A 74 -15.86 -13.91 2.95
C ASN A 74 -14.87 -13.95 1.75
N SER A 75 -13.65 -13.46 1.95
CA SER A 75 -12.54 -13.58 1.00
C SER A 75 -11.43 -14.50 1.54
N PRO A 76 -10.55 -15.06 0.68
CA PRO A 76 -9.55 -16.04 1.10
C PRO A 76 -8.45 -15.52 2.05
N ALA A 77 -8.17 -14.22 2.08
CA ALA A 77 -7.06 -13.68 2.87
C ALA A 77 -7.28 -13.88 4.38
N LEU A 78 -6.32 -14.49 5.08
CA LEU A 78 -6.39 -14.64 6.54
C LEU A 78 -6.01 -13.32 7.21
N VAL A 79 -6.78 -12.89 8.21
CA VAL A 79 -6.56 -11.62 8.92
C VAL A 79 -6.16 -11.90 10.35
N LYS A 80 -5.10 -11.25 10.83
CA LYS A 80 -4.70 -11.27 12.24
C LYS A 80 -4.39 -9.87 12.74
N GLY A 81 -4.93 -9.53 13.90
CA GLY A 81 -4.66 -8.26 14.59
C GLY A 81 -3.52 -8.41 15.59
N PHE A 82 -2.68 -7.39 15.65
CA PHE A 82 -1.54 -7.25 16.54
C PHE A 82 -1.61 -5.88 17.20
N MET A 83 -1.33 -5.82 18.49
CA MET A 83 -1.47 -4.62 19.29
C MET A 83 -0.28 -4.48 20.24
N ALA A 84 0.15 -3.23 20.44
CA ALA A 84 1.29 -2.87 21.29
C ALA A 84 2.65 -3.38 20.79
N ASP A 85 3.72 -2.78 21.31
CA ASP A 85 5.08 -2.94 20.77
C ASP A 85 5.61 -4.38 20.84
N ASP A 86 5.13 -5.20 21.79
CA ASP A 86 5.54 -6.59 21.96
C ASP A 86 5.04 -7.50 20.82
N GLN A 87 3.95 -7.12 20.14
CA GLN A 87 3.38 -7.89 19.02
C GLN A 87 3.84 -7.40 17.65
N LEU A 88 4.59 -6.30 17.57
CA LEU A 88 5.08 -5.74 16.30
C LEU A 88 5.98 -6.73 15.54
N ALA A 89 6.81 -7.49 16.24
CA ALA A 89 7.67 -8.50 15.63
C ALA A 89 6.85 -9.59 14.91
N GLU A 90 5.80 -10.08 15.56
CA GLU A 90 4.92 -11.12 15.01
C GLU A 90 4.08 -10.60 13.82
N ALA A 91 3.67 -9.33 13.89
CA ALA A 91 2.98 -8.67 12.78
C ALA A 91 3.82 -8.69 11.50
N LEU A 92 5.12 -8.40 11.64
CA LEU A 92 6.09 -8.22 10.56
C LEU A 92 6.71 -9.53 10.03
N ASP A 93 6.77 -10.58 10.85
CA ASP A 93 7.45 -11.83 10.51
C ASP A 93 7.00 -12.40 9.15
N GLY A 94 7.92 -12.59 8.20
CA GLY A 94 7.59 -13.11 6.86
C GLY A 94 6.68 -12.20 6.01
N ALA A 95 6.55 -10.91 6.31
CA ALA A 95 5.84 -9.97 5.44
C ALA A 95 6.58 -9.75 4.11
N ASP A 96 5.84 -9.78 3.00
CA ASP A 96 6.34 -9.45 1.65
C ASP A 96 6.16 -7.96 1.34
N LEU A 97 5.13 -7.35 1.93
CA LEU A 97 4.79 -5.93 1.80
C LEU A 97 4.39 -5.37 3.16
N VAL A 98 4.98 -4.24 3.53
CA VAL A 98 4.63 -3.46 4.70
C VAL A 98 4.11 -2.10 4.25
N ILE A 99 2.89 -1.75 4.64
CA ILE A 99 2.28 -0.45 4.37
C ILE A 99 2.20 0.34 5.67
N ILE A 100 2.67 1.59 5.65
CA ILE A 100 2.81 2.41 6.86
C ILE A 100 1.93 3.66 6.74
N PRO A 101 0.62 3.56 7.02
CA PRO A 101 -0.26 4.72 7.24
C PRO A 101 -0.14 5.32 8.65
N ALA A 102 0.59 4.68 9.58
CA ALA A 102 0.76 5.15 10.95
C ALA A 102 1.26 6.60 11.00
N GLY A 103 0.64 7.40 11.86
CA GLY A 103 1.01 8.79 12.05
C GLY A 103 -0.09 9.54 12.77
N VAL A 104 0.26 10.67 13.34
CA VAL A 104 -0.72 11.58 13.95
C VAL A 104 -1.21 12.52 12.86
N PRO A 105 -2.54 12.68 12.66
CA PRO A 105 -3.05 13.71 11.77
C PRO A 105 -2.79 15.09 12.38
N ARG A 106 -2.65 16.11 11.54
CA ARG A 106 -2.49 17.48 12.02
C ARG A 106 -3.70 17.89 12.87
N LYS A 107 -3.44 18.32 14.10
CA LYS A 107 -4.47 18.86 15.01
C LYS A 107 -4.46 20.39 14.98
N PRO A 108 -5.61 21.06 15.21
CA PRO A 108 -5.64 22.51 15.42
C PRO A 108 -4.63 22.92 16.49
N GLY A 109 -3.81 23.94 16.20
CA GLY A 109 -2.77 24.43 17.10
C GLY A 109 -1.41 23.70 17.02
N MET A 110 -1.30 22.59 16.28
CA MET A 110 -0.03 21.89 16.06
C MET A 110 0.78 22.58 14.95
N THR A 111 2.07 22.85 15.21
CA THR A 111 2.97 23.39 14.18
C THR A 111 3.37 22.31 13.18
N ARG A 112 3.92 22.72 12.03
CA ARG A 112 4.45 21.76 11.04
C ARG A 112 5.63 20.96 11.61
N ASP A 113 6.46 21.59 12.43
CA ASP A 113 7.63 20.97 13.05
C ASP A 113 7.23 19.96 14.13
N ASP A 114 6.21 20.26 14.93
CA ASP A 114 5.68 19.31 15.93
C ASP A 114 5.19 18.02 15.27
N LEU A 115 4.40 18.17 14.20
CA LEU A 115 3.89 17.04 13.42
C LEU A 115 5.03 16.22 12.82
N PHE A 116 6.04 16.89 12.25
CA PHE A 116 7.21 16.24 11.70
C PHE A 116 7.96 15.45 12.78
N ASN A 117 8.24 16.05 13.94
CA ASN A 117 8.99 15.39 15.01
C ASN A 117 8.29 14.15 15.55
N ILE A 118 6.96 14.21 15.73
CA ILE A 118 6.16 13.08 16.17
C ILE A 118 6.21 11.94 15.13
N ASN A 119 5.89 12.24 13.87
CA ASN A 119 5.83 11.22 12.83
C ASN A 119 7.22 10.67 12.48
N ALA A 120 8.28 11.48 12.58
CA ALA A 120 9.66 11.02 12.43
C ALA A 120 10.02 9.96 13.48
N GLY A 121 9.61 10.16 14.74
CA GLY A 121 9.81 9.18 15.80
C GLY A 121 9.07 7.86 15.54
N ILE A 122 7.79 7.95 15.15
CA ILE A 122 6.96 6.78 14.80
C ILE A 122 7.59 6.00 13.65
N VAL A 123 7.91 6.68 12.54
CA VAL A 123 8.52 6.06 11.35
C VAL A 123 9.85 5.42 11.69
N LYS A 124 10.72 6.10 12.44
CA LYS A 124 12.00 5.54 12.87
C LYS A 124 11.83 4.22 13.63
N ASN A 125 10.90 4.16 14.57
CA ASN A 125 10.67 2.96 15.37
C ASN A 125 10.13 1.81 14.51
N LEU A 126 9.12 2.07 13.68
CA LEU A 126 8.55 1.06 12.78
C LEU A 126 9.57 0.55 11.76
N CYS A 127 10.35 1.45 11.13
CA CYS A 127 11.41 1.06 10.21
C CYS A 127 12.54 0.28 10.90
N THR A 128 12.86 0.59 12.17
CA THR A 128 13.83 -0.22 12.93
C THR A 128 13.32 -1.65 13.12
N ALA A 129 12.04 -1.83 13.38
CA ALA A 129 11.43 -3.15 13.46
C ALA A 129 11.41 -3.88 12.10
N ILE A 130 11.07 -3.18 11.01
CA ILE A 130 11.09 -3.74 9.65
C ILE A 130 12.49 -4.25 9.30
N ALA A 131 13.53 -3.43 9.55
CA ALA A 131 14.92 -3.80 9.30
C ALA A 131 15.34 -5.07 10.04
N LYS A 132 14.76 -5.31 11.22
CA LYS A 132 15.07 -6.46 12.07
C LYS A 132 14.27 -7.71 11.70
N TYR A 133 12.98 -7.58 11.42
CA TYR A 133 12.06 -8.71 11.33
C TYR A 133 11.64 -9.08 9.91
N CYS A 134 11.69 -8.16 8.95
CA CYS A 134 11.36 -8.41 7.54
C CYS A 134 12.18 -7.52 6.59
N PRO A 135 13.53 -7.57 6.63
CA PRO A 135 14.38 -6.65 5.86
C PRO A 135 14.20 -6.74 4.33
N ASN A 136 13.62 -7.83 3.84
CA ASN A 136 13.34 -8.05 2.42
C ASN A 136 11.93 -7.60 2.00
N ALA A 137 11.08 -7.09 2.90
CA ALA A 137 9.75 -6.62 2.53
C ALA A 137 9.83 -5.39 1.62
N LEU A 138 8.86 -5.25 0.71
CA LEU A 138 8.58 -3.95 0.09
C LEU A 138 7.95 -3.03 1.15
N VAL A 139 8.34 -1.76 1.19
CA VAL A 139 7.89 -0.79 2.18
C VAL A 139 7.19 0.36 1.48
N ASN A 140 5.89 0.47 1.70
CA ASN A 140 5.03 1.53 1.19
C ASN A 140 4.78 2.56 2.30
N MET A 141 5.53 3.66 2.28
CA MET A 141 5.44 4.76 3.22
C MET A 141 4.29 5.70 2.86
N ILE A 142 3.28 5.80 3.73
CA ILE A 142 2.16 6.76 3.63
C ILE A 142 2.29 7.85 4.70
N SER A 143 2.98 7.58 5.82
CA SER A 143 3.17 8.52 6.92
C SER A 143 3.68 9.87 6.45
N ASN A 144 2.88 10.92 6.68
CA ASN A 144 3.25 12.27 6.33
C ASN A 144 4.23 12.89 7.35
N PRO A 145 5.15 13.78 6.90
CA PRO A 145 5.34 14.20 5.51
C PRO A 145 6.21 13.20 4.71
N VAL A 146 5.68 12.64 3.62
CA VAL A 146 6.37 11.61 2.80
C VAL A 146 7.74 12.07 2.31
N ASN A 147 7.88 13.35 1.96
CA ASN A 147 9.14 13.95 1.51
C ASN A 147 10.28 13.83 2.53
N SER A 148 9.96 13.64 3.81
CA SER A 148 10.95 13.51 4.89
C SER A 148 10.94 12.12 5.52
N THR A 149 9.79 11.44 5.61
CA THR A 149 9.70 10.11 6.22
C THR A 149 10.38 9.04 5.36
N VAL A 150 10.38 9.17 4.03
CA VAL A 150 11.13 8.26 3.13
C VAL A 150 12.65 8.37 3.35
N PRO A 151 13.27 9.57 3.32
CA PRO A 151 14.68 9.72 3.73
C PRO A 151 14.99 9.18 5.12
N ILE A 152 14.12 9.39 6.11
CA ILE A 152 14.31 8.84 7.47
C ILE A 152 14.35 7.31 7.43
N ALA A 153 13.40 6.67 6.74
CA ALA A 153 13.37 5.22 6.59
C ALA A 153 14.64 4.69 5.90
N ALA A 154 15.08 5.36 4.83
CA ALA A 154 16.31 5.01 4.12
C ALA A 154 17.53 5.04 5.06
N GLU A 155 17.70 6.09 5.86
CA GLU A 155 18.81 6.21 6.81
C GLU A 155 18.73 5.18 7.94
N VAL A 156 17.54 4.81 8.41
CA VAL A 156 17.36 3.72 9.37
C VAL A 156 17.82 2.39 8.78
N PHE A 157 17.40 2.08 7.54
CA PHE A 157 17.81 0.85 6.86
C PHE A 157 19.30 0.82 6.54
N LYS A 158 19.90 1.96 6.17
CA LYS A 158 21.36 2.05 5.93
C LYS A 158 22.14 1.76 7.20
N LYS A 159 21.72 2.33 8.33
CA LYS A 159 22.34 2.06 9.65
C LYS A 159 22.21 0.60 10.08
N ALA A 160 21.11 -0.05 9.70
CA ALA A 160 20.88 -1.47 9.96
C ALA A 160 21.61 -2.40 8.95
N GLY A 161 22.17 -1.87 7.86
CA GLY A 161 22.79 -2.66 6.79
C GLY A 161 21.80 -3.40 5.88
N THR A 162 20.53 -2.97 5.86
CA THR A 162 19.43 -3.66 5.15
C THR A 162 18.79 -2.78 4.06
N TYR A 163 19.41 -1.66 3.70
CA TYR A 163 18.85 -0.74 2.71
C TYR A 163 18.93 -1.31 1.29
N ASP A 164 17.76 -1.42 0.65
CA ASP A 164 17.60 -1.70 -0.78
C ASP A 164 16.70 -0.62 -1.38
N GLU A 165 17.28 0.20 -2.27
CA GLU A 165 16.59 1.31 -2.94
C GLU A 165 15.40 0.85 -3.79
N LYS A 166 15.36 -0.43 -4.20
CA LYS A 166 14.28 -1.00 -4.99
C LYS A 166 13.09 -1.48 -4.14
N ARG A 167 13.16 -1.31 -2.82
CA ARG A 167 12.15 -1.81 -1.88
C ARG A 167 11.49 -0.74 -1.02
N LEU A 168 11.98 0.50 -1.02
CA LEU A 168 11.40 1.60 -0.25
C LEU A 168 10.67 2.58 -1.18
N PHE A 169 9.37 2.75 -0.96
CA PHE A 169 8.51 3.60 -1.78
C PHE A 169 7.79 4.63 -0.92
N GLY A 170 7.90 5.90 -1.32
CA GLY A 170 6.94 6.92 -0.88
C GLY A 170 5.67 6.80 -1.71
N VAL A 171 4.52 6.60 -1.05
CA VAL A 171 3.25 6.44 -1.75
C VAL A 171 2.70 7.81 -2.13
N THR A 172 2.87 8.20 -3.39
CA THR A 172 2.34 9.45 -3.97
C THR A 172 1.14 9.23 -4.90
N THR A 173 0.63 8.00 -4.97
CA THR A 173 -0.47 7.60 -5.86
C THR A 173 -1.73 8.46 -5.73
N LEU A 174 -1.98 9.03 -4.55
CA LEU A 174 -3.12 9.93 -4.33
C LEU A 174 -3.03 11.19 -5.21
N ASP A 175 -1.83 11.71 -5.46
CA ASP A 175 -1.64 12.88 -6.32
C ASP A 175 -1.96 12.55 -7.78
N VAL A 176 -1.60 11.35 -8.23
CA VAL A 176 -1.95 10.83 -9.56
C VAL A 176 -3.46 10.65 -9.68
N VAL A 177 -4.11 10.03 -8.69
CA VAL A 177 -5.57 9.86 -8.65
C VAL A 177 -6.29 11.21 -8.72
N ARG A 178 -5.80 12.21 -7.96
CA ARG A 178 -6.34 13.58 -7.98
C ARG A 178 -6.14 14.26 -9.32
N ALA A 179 -4.93 14.23 -9.88
CA ALA A 179 -4.63 14.83 -11.17
C ALA A 179 -5.54 14.27 -12.28
N ARG A 180 -5.70 12.94 -12.34
CA ARG A 180 -6.61 12.28 -13.28
C ARG A 180 -8.06 12.69 -13.07
N THR A 181 -8.54 12.69 -11.82
CA THR A 181 -9.93 13.06 -11.49
C THR A 181 -10.24 14.51 -11.85
N PHE A 182 -9.36 15.44 -11.49
CA PHE A 182 -9.55 16.86 -11.77
C PHE A 182 -9.51 17.14 -13.27
N TYR A 183 -8.53 16.56 -13.98
CA TYR A 183 -8.45 16.70 -15.43
C TYR A 183 -9.69 16.13 -16.12
N ALA A 184 -10.11 14.91 -15.77
CA ALA A 184 -11.30 14.27 -16.33
C ALA A 184 -12.57 15.10 -16.12
N GLY A 185 -12.78 15.62 -14.90
CA GLY A 185 -13.92 16.46 -14.59
C GLY A 185 -13.93 17.78 -15.35
N LYS A 186 -12.76 18.37 -15.59
CA LYS A 186 -12.63 19.63 -16.34
C LYS A 186 -12.75 19.45 -17.85
N ALA A 187 -12.14 18.40 -18.39
CA ALA A 187 -12.21 18.05 -19.81
C ALA A 187 -13.51 17.32 -20.19
N ASN A 188 -14.31 16.92 -19.20
CA ASN A 188 -15.54 16.14 -19.36
C ASN A 188 -15.32 14.84 -20.15
N VAL A 189 -14.27 14.10 -19.76
CA VAL A 189 -13.90 12.79 -20.32
C VAL A 189 -13.96 11.71 -19.24
N ASP A 190 -13.92 10.44 -19.65
CA ASP A 190 -13.85 9.32 -18.72
C ASP A 190 -12.50 9.33 -17.98
N VAL A 191 -12.54 9.34 -16.64
CA VAL A 191 -11.34 9.33 -15.78
C VAL A 191 -10.45 8.09 -16.01
N ASN A 192 -11.05 6.99 -16.47
CA ASN A 192 -10.31 5.77 -16.74
C ASN A 192 -9.40 5.90 -17.97
N THR A 193 -9.70 6.84 -18.88
CA THR A 193 -8.90 7.06 -20.10
C THR A 193 -7.78 8.08 -19.87
N VAL A 194 -7.92 8.97 -18.88
CA VAL A 194 -6.91 9.98 -18.54
C VAL A 194 -5.67 9.35 -17.91
N ASP A 195 -4.48 9.68 -18.40
CA ASP A 195 -3.21 9.27 -17.82
C ASP A 195 -2.28 10.47 -17.62
N VAL A 196 -2.23 10.99 -16.38
CA VAL A 196 -1.41 12.15 -16.02
C VAL A 196 -0.33 11.70 -15.04
N PRO A 197 0.94 11.59 -15.49
CA PRO A 197 2.06 11.35 -14.60
C PRO A 197 2.24 12.49 -13.59
N VAL A 198 2.58 12.16 -12.35
CA VAL A 198 2.91 13.15 -11.30
C VAL A 198 4.30 12.85 -10.76
N VAL A 199 5.15 13.86 -10.71
CA VAL A 199 6.55 13.75 -10.27
C VAL A 199 6.88 14.78 -9.19
N GLY A 200 8.11 14.72 -8.65
CA GLY A 200 8.58 15.62 -7.62
C GLY A 200 8.44 15.01 -6.21
N GLY A 201 7.61 15.61 -5.37
CA GLY A 201 7.30 15.15 -4.01
C GLY A 201 5.80 15.16 -3.71
N HIS A 202 5.47 15.04 -2.43
CA HIS A 202 4.12 14.93 -1.89
C HIS A 202 3.79 16.06 -0.89
N ALA A 203 4.19 17.31 -1.19
CA ALA A 203 3.81 18.46 -0.37
C ALA A 203 3.76 19.77 -1.17
N GLY A 204 2.56 20.35 -1.29
CA GLY A 204 2.35 21.66 -1.90
C GLY A 204 3.00 21.76 -3.28
N ILE A 205 3.90 22.74 -3.45
CA ILE A 205 4.56 23.01 -4.74
C ILE A 205 5.51 21.90 -5.22
N THR A 206 5.84 20.92 -4.38
CA THR A 206 6.70 19.81 -4.81
C THR A 206 5.94 18.80 -5.66
N ILE A 207 4.61 18.81 -5.63
CA ILE A 207 3.76 17.92 -6.44
C ILE A 207 3.62 18.52 -7.84
N LEU A 208 4.17 17.84 -8.84
CA LEU A 208 4.23 18.33 -10.22
C LEU A 208 3.47 17.39 -11.18
N PRO A 209 2.18 17.64 -11.46
CA PRO A 209 1.44 16.92 -12.49
C PRO A 209 1.88 17.33 -13.89
N LEU A 210 2.23 16.35 -14.71
CA LEU A 210 2.74 16.53 -16.07
C LEU A 210 1.61 16.41 -17.10
N PHE A 211 0.66 17.35 -17.05
CA PHE A 211 -0.49 17.39 -17.97
C PHE A 211 -0.09 17.41 -19.45
N SER A 212 1.13 17.83 -19.79
CA SER A 212 1.66 17.79 -21.15
C SER A 212 1.95 16.37 -21.67
N GLN A 213 1.88 15.34 -20.83
CA GLN A 213 2.14 13.95 -21.18
C GLN A 213 0.88 13.10 -21.35
N ASP A 214 -0.32 13.67 -21.15
CA ASP A 214 -1.56 12.94 -21.38
C ASP A 214 -1.83 12.76 -22.87
N PHE A 215 -2.21 11.55 -23.28
CA PHE A 215 -2.34 11.14 -24.68
C PHE A 215 -3.67 11.59 -25.33
N HIS A 216 -4.60 12.17 -24.57
CA HIS A 216 -5.94 12.54 -25.04
C HIS A 216 -6.05 13.88 -25.80
N GLY A 217 -4.92 14.44 -26.26
CA GLY A 217 -4.90 15.24 -27.50
C GLY A 217 -5.46 16.66 -27.44
N GLU A 218 -6.11 17.09 -26.36
CA GLU A 218 -6.33 18.50 -26.09
C GLU A 218 -5.41 18.96 -24.98
N ILE A 219 -4.34 19.67 -25.38
CA ILE A 219 -3.53 20.45 -24.45
C ILE A 219 -4.48 21.50 -23.87
N MET A 220 -5.01 21.22 -22.68
CA MET A 220 -5.78 22.18 -21.92
C MET A 220 -4.94 23.47 -21.83
N PRO A 221 -5.49 24.65 -22.14
CA PRO A 221 -4.72 25.89 -22.15
C PRO A 221 -3.99 26.07 -20.82
N SER A 222 -2.73 26.52 -20.85
CA SER A 222 -1.89 26.58 -19.64
C SER A 222 -2.50 27.38 -18.48
N LYS A 223 -3.38 28.35 -18.78
CA LYS A 223 -4.16 29.10 -17.78
C LYS A 223 -5.16 28.22 -17.04
N GLU A 224 -5.85 27.32 -17.75
CA GLU A 224 -6.82 26.41 -17.16
C GLU A 224 -6.15 25.31 -16.33
N ILE A 225 -5.00 24.81 -16.78
CA ILE A 225 -4.16 23.88 -16.00
C ILE A 225 -3.72 24.52 -14.68
N LYS A 226 -3.24 25.77 -14.75
CA LYS A 226 -2.76 26.49 -13.56
C LYS A 226 -3.89 26.68 -12.56
N PHE A 227 -5.09 27.04 -13.04
CA PHE A 227 -6.30 27.21 -12.23
C PHE A 227 -6.78 25.89 -11.61
N LEU A 228 -6.83 24.81 -12.41
CA LEU A 228 -7.22 23.48 -11.97
C LEU A 228 -6.39 23.01 -10.78
N TRP A 229 -5.08 23.19 -10.85
CA TRP A 229 -4.19 22.74 -9.78
C TRP A 229 -4.18 23.72 -8.61
N SER A 230 -4.06 25.03 -8.86
CA SER A 230 -3.99 26.06 -7.80
C SER A 230 -5.21 26.04 -6.88
N ASP A 231 -6.40 25.86 -7.45
CA ASP A 231 -7.64 25.93 -6.70
C ASP A 231 -7.84 24.72 -5.80
N ASN A 232 -7.20 23.60 -6.13
CA ASN A 232 -7.28 22.36 -5.36
C ASN A 232 -6.04 22.12 -4.47
N VAL A 233 -5.06 23.05 -4.42
CA VAL A 233 -3.85 22.90 -3.59
C VAL A 233 -4.19 22.68 -2.12
N HIS A 234 -5.26 23.28 -1.63
CA HIS A 234 -5.72 23.12 -0.24
C HIS A 234 -6.19 21.69 0.09
N LEU A 235 -6.54 20.87 -0.92
CA LEU A 235 -6.84 19.46 -0.76
C LEU A 235 -5.57 18.59 -0.73
N LEU A 236 -4.39 19.16 -1.03
CA LEU A 236 -3.10 18.47 -1.12
C LEU A 236 -2.28 18.50 0.18
N GLU A 237 -2.80 19.07 1.27
CA GLU A 237 -2.19 19.08 2.62
C GLU A 237 -2.87 18.11 3.60
#